data_AF-A0A496Y5T1-F1
#
_entry.id   AF-A0A496Y5T1-F1
#
_cell.length_a   1.000
_cell.length_b   1.000
_cell.length_c   1.000
_cell.angle_alpha   90.00
_cell.angle_beta   90.00
_cell.angle_gamma   90.00
#
_symmetry.space_group_name_H-M   'P 1'
#
loop_
_entity.id
_entity.type
_entity.pdbx_description
1 polymer ?
#
loop_
_entity_poly.entity_id
_entity_poly.type
_entity_poly.pdbx_seq_one_letter_code
_entity_poly.pdbx_strand_id
1 'polypeptide(L)'
;MKIKTIKLTNYKAFYGTYEIPVGGKNLFIYGENGSGKSSLYYALKDFFQSSMENIDLKEVENIFIKDTVKGKCSIKITFNTKIPGTRKQTKTFECTATSNGK
;
A
#
# COMPACT_ATOMS: atom_id res chain seq x y z
N MET A 1 13.29 -1.53 11.49
CA MET A 1 11.92 -0.95 11.40
C MET A 1 10.93 -2.10 11.27
N LYS A 2 9.66 -1.95 11.70
CA LYS A 2 8.61 -2.97 11.53
C LYS A 2 7.38 -2.34 10.91
N ILE A 3 6.73 -3.00 9.95
CA ILE A 3 5.45 -2.52 9.42
C ILE A 3 4.41 -2.49 10.55
N LYS A 4 3.75 -1.35 10.72
CA LYS A 4 2.63 -1.13 11.64
C LYS A 4 1.31 -1.31 10.90
N THR A 5 1.19 -0.67 9.74
CA THR A 5 -0.05 -0.58 8.96
C THR A 5 0.26 -0.50 7.48
N ILE A 6 -0.53 -1.18 6.66
CA ILE A 6 -0.57 -1.06 5.20
C ILE A 6 -1.92 -0.45 4.83
N LYS A 7 -1.94 0.66 4.10
CA LYS A 7 -3.16 1.32 3.64
C LYS A 7 -3.16 1.37 2.12
N LEU A 8 -4.19 0.81 1.50
CA LEU A 8 -4.36 0.71 0.06
C LEU A 8 -5.56 1.54 -0.35
N THR A 9 -5.41 2.37 -1.37
CA THR A 9 -6.52 3.14 -1.95
C THR A 9 -6.60 2.82 -3.42
N ASN A 10 -7.73 2.26 -3.87
CA ASN A 10 -8.04 2.00 -5.27
C ASN A 10 -6.99 1.13 -6.01
N TYR A 11 -6.32 0.22 -5.32
CA TYR A 11 -5.23 -0.60 -5.87
C TYR A 11 -5.70 -2.03 -6.20
N LYS A 12 -5.57 -2.47 -7.46
CA LYS A 12 -5.95 -3.82 -7.94
C LYS A 12 -7.30 -4.27 -7.38
N ALA A 13 -7.37 -5.31 -6.54
CA ALA A 13 -8.62 -5.82 -5.99
C ALA A 13 -9.26 -4.93 -4.90
N PHE A 14 -8.56 -3.89 -4.41
CA PHE A 14 -9.03 -3.02 -3.34
C PHE A 14 -9.76 -1.79 -3.89
N TYR A 15 -11.10 -1.85 -3.89
CA TYR A 15 -11.96 -0.73 -4.29
C TYR A 15 -12.23 0.24 -3.11
N GLY A 16 -11.81 1.51 -3.24
CA GLY A 16 -11.84 2.44 -2.12
C GLY A 16 -10.62 2.29 -1.21
N THR A 17 -10.73 2.67 0.06
CA THR A 17 -9.62 2.68 1.01
C THR A 17 -9.72 1.56 2.02
N TYR A 18 -8.69 0.74 2.10
CA TYR A 18 -8.55 -0.34 3.08
C TYR A 18 -7.31 -0.12 3.94
N GLU A 19 -7.46 -0.37 5.24
CA GLU A 19 -6.37 -0.32 6.20
C GLU A 19 -6.17 -1.71 6.81
N ILE A 20 -4.94 -2.22 6.70
CA ILE A 20 -4.54 -3.53 7.19
C ILE A 20 -3.57 -3.31 8.36
N PRO A 21 -4.04 -3.45 9.61
CA PRO A 21 -3.17 -3.38 10.77
C PRO A 21 -2.29 -4.62 10.83
N VAL A 22 -0.98 -4.44 10.81
CA VAL A 22 -0.01 -5.53 11.01
C VAL A 22 0.22 -5.75 12.50
N GLY A 23 0.47 -4.66 13.24
CA GLY A 23 0.39 -4.56 14.71
C GLY A 23 1.29 -5.46 15.58
N GLY A 24 1.74 -6.61 15.08
CA GLY A 24 2.36 -7.71 15.82
C GLY A 24 3.70 -8.18 15.26
N LYS A 25 4.08 -9.43 15.56
CA LYS A 25 5.32 -10.04 15.06
C LYS A 25 5.15 -10.69 13.68
N ASN A 26 4.03 -11.36 13.47
CA ASN A 26 3.69 -12.09 12.24
C ASN A 26 2.29 -11.68 11.78
N LEU A 27 2.04 -11.70 10.47
CA LEU A 27 0.74 -11.48 9.86
C LEU A 27 0.41 -12.69 8.98
N PHE A 28 -0.75 -13.30 9.19
CA PHE A 28 -1.26 -14.38 8.37
C PHE A 28 -2.43 -13.87 7.52
N ILE A 29 -2.35 -14.04 6.20
CA ILE A 29 -3.35 -13.56 5.24
C ILE A 29 -4.00 -14.79 4.59
N TYR A 30 -5.32 -14.91 4.71
CA TYR A 30 -6.11 -15.99 4.14
C TYR A 30 -7.46 -15.47 3.62
N GLY A 31 -8.15 -16.29 2.83
CA GLY A 31 -9.43 -15.93 2.21
C GLY A 31 -9.67 -16.68 0.91
N GLU A 32 -10.85 -16.52 0.33
CA GLU A 32 -11.28 -17.19 -0.91
C GLU A 32 -10.48 -16.76 -2.14
N ASN A 33 -10.53 -17.56 -3.21
CA ASN A 33 -9.94 -17.18 -4.49
C ASN A 33 -10.59 -15.90 -5.02
N GLY A 34 -9.77 -14.95 -5.48
CA GLY A 34 -10.24 -13.63 -5.89
C GLY A 34 -10.38 -12.59 -4.77
N SER A 35 -10.19 -12.95 -3.49
CA SER A 35 -10.35 -12.02 -2.36
C SER A 35 -9.27 -10.93 -2.22
N GLY A 36 -8.35 -10.80 -3.19
CA GLY A 36 -7.30 -9.77 -3.17
C GLY A 36 -6.00 -10.13 -2.43
N LYS A 37 -5.80 -11.39 -2.03
CA LYS A 37 -4.54 -11.83 -1.36
C LYS A 37 -3.29 -11.53 -2.20
N SER A 38 -3.29 -11.90 -3.48
CA SER A 38 -2.18 -11.62 -4.39
C SER A 38 -2.05 -10.11 -4.66
N SER A 39 -3.16 -9.37 -4.69
CA SER A 39 -3.12 -7.91 -4.79
C SER A 39 -2.39 -7.29 -3.60
N LEU A 40 -2.59 -7.79 -2.37
CA LEU A 40 -1.85 -7.30 -1.21
C LEU A 40 -0.34 -7.59 -1.33
N TYR A 41 0.03 -8.76 -1.83
CA TYR A 41 1.43 -9.08 -2.14
C TYR A 41 2.03 -8.08 -3.16
N TYR A 42 1.33 -7.83 -4.27
CA TYR A 42 1.80 -6.88 -5.28
C TYR A 42 1.88 -5.45 -4.74
N ALA A 43 0.97 -5.02 -3.87
CA ALA A 43 1.06 -3.69 -3.26
C ALA A 43 2.34 -3.54 -2.45
N LEU A 44 2.75 -4.57 -1.70
CA LEU A 44 4.03 -4.56 -0.98
C LEU A 44 5.21 -4.56 -1.95
N LYS A 45 5.17 -5.41 -2.99
CA LYS A 45 6.20 -5.47 -4.02
C LYS A 45 6.39 -4.10 -4.68
N ASP A 46 5.33 -3.52 -5.21
CA ASP A 46 5.33 -2.25 -5.92
C ASP A 46 5.81 -1.10 -5.02
N PHE A 47 5.38 -1.08 -3.75
CA PHE A 47 5.84 -0.09 -2.78
C PHE A 47 7.36 -0.16 -2.52
N PHE A 48 7.94 -1.36 -2.39
CA PHE A 48 9.39 -1.47 -2.18
C PHE A 48 10.17 -1.24 -3.49
N GLN A 49 9.62 -1.63 -4.64
CA GLN A 49 10.23 -1.35 -5.94
C GLN A 49 10.20 0.14 -6.29
N SER A 50 9.22 0.90 -5.79
CA SER A 50 9.13 2.34 -6.05
C SER A 50 10.30 3.15 -5.47
N SER A 51 11.15 2.56 -4.61
CA SER A 51 12.41 3.19 -4.19
C SER A 51 13.55 3.01 -5.18
N MET A 52 13.40 2.14 -6.17
CA MET A 52 14.41 1.82 -7.18
C MET A 52 14.00 2.29 -8.58
N GLU A 53 12.70 2.24 -8.89
CA GLU A 53 12.15 2.50 -10.21
C GLU A 53 10.86 3.32 -10.13
N ASN A 54 10.49 3.98 -11.22
CA ASN A 54 9.19 4.63 -11.33
C ASN A 54 8.10 3.58 -11.58
N ILE A 55 7.22 3.39 -10.60
CA ILE A 55 6.03 2.54 -10.73
C ILE A 55 4.83 3.41 -11.07
N ASP A 56 4.23 3.21 -12.25
CA ASP A 56 2.97 3.88 -12.59
C ASP A 56 1.78 3.14 -11.96
N LEU A 57 1.28 3.67 -10.84
CA LEU A 57 0.11 3.07 -10.18
C LEU A 57 -1.19 3.20 -10.99
N LYS A 58 -1.23 3.99 -12.07
CA LYS A 58 -2.42 4.10 -12.94
C LYS A 58 -2.74 2.79 -13.66
N GLU A 59 -1.71 2.02 -13.98
CA GLU A 59 -1.83 0.72 -14.66
C GLU A 59 -2.37 -0.40 -13.77
N VAL A 60 -2.41 -0.15 -12.45
CA VAL A 60 -2.82 -1.13 -11.44
C VAL A 60 -3.96 -0.61 -10.57
N GLU A 61 -4.69 0.40 -11.05
CA GLU A 61 -5.91 0.86 -10.37
C GLU A 61 -6.99 -0.21 -10.38
N ASN A 62 -7.86 -0.17 -9.36
CA ASN A 62 -9.02 -1.02 -9.32
C ASN A 62 -9.95 -0.71 -10.51
N ILE A 63 -10.39 -1.75 -11.21
CA ILE A 63 -11.15 -1.62 -12.46
C ILE A 63 -12.55 -1.01 -12.30
N PHE A 64 -13.07 -0.93 -11.07
CA PHE A 64 -14.42 -0.43 -10.77
C PHE A 64 -14.44 1.04 -10.32
N ILE A 65 -13.29 1.72 -10.33
CA ILE A 65 -13.23 3.13 -9.93
C ILE A 65 -13.92 4.04 -10.93
N LYS A 66 -14.52 5.11 -10.43
CA LYS A 66 -15.13 6.16 -11.26
C LYS A 66 -14.05 7.08 -11.81
N ASP A 67 -14.30 7.71 -12.95
CA ASP A 67 -13.37 8.67 -13.57
C ASP A 67 -12.99 9.83 -12.63
N THR A 68 -13.89 10.22 -11.72
CA THR A 68 -13.66 11.27 -10.71
C THR A 68 -12.53 10.96 -9.73
N VAL A 69 -12.17 9.69 -9.58
CA VAL A 69 -11.11 9.21 -8.68
C VAL A 69 -9.98 8.48 -9.41
N LYS A 70 -9.99 8.47 -10.74
CA LYS A 70 -8.93 7.91 -11.57
C LYS A 70 -7.61 8.67 -11.35
N GLY A 71 -6.50 7.94 -11.32
CA GLY A 71 -5.19 8.47 -10.97
C GLY A 71 -5.02 8.84 -9.49
N LYS A 72 -5.94 8.41 -8.61
CA LYS A 72 -5.84 8.62 -7.14
C LYS A 72 -5.52 7.32 -6.39
N CYS A 73 -4.96 6.31 -7.08
CA CYS A 73 -4.45 5.12 -6.43
C CYS A 73 -3.20 5.42 -5.57
N SER A 74 -3.15 4.82 -4.37
CA SER A 74 -1.99 4.92 -3.49
C SER A 74 -1.77 3.69 -2.61
N ILE A 75 -0.50 3.47 -2.29
CA ILE A 75 -0.02 2.47 -1.34
C ILE A 75 0.75 3.20 -0.24
N LYS A 76 0.26 3.11 0.99
CA LYS A 76 0.84 3.80 2.16
C LYS A 76 1.24 2.80 3.21
N ILE A 77 2.50 2.81 3.61
CA ILE A 77 3.02 1.93 4.66
C ILE A 77 3.53 2.77 5.84
N THR A 78 3.00 2.47 7.01
CA THR A 78 3.48 3.05 8.28
C THR A 78 4.35 2.04 8.99
N PHE A 79 5.54 2.46 9.41
CA PHE A 79 6.50 1.65 10.15
C PHE A 79 6.64 2.14 11.59
N ASN A 80 6.70 1.20 12.52
CA ASN A 80 7.24 1.42 13.86
C ASN A 80 8.77 1.45 13.79
N THR A 81 9.35 2.54 14.28
CA THR A 81 10.79 2.66 14.50
C THR A 81 11.06 2.53 15.99
N LYS A 82 12.05 1.71 16.34
CA LYS A 82 12.59 1.65 17.70
C LYS A 82 13.99 2.22 17.61
N ILE A 83 14.20 3.41 18.16
CA ILE A 83 15.53 3.94 18.41
C ILE A 83 15.82 3.63 19.88
N PRO A 84 16.92 2.91 20.20
CA PRO A 84 17.28 2.59 21.59
C PRO A 84 17.29 3.86 22.46
N GLY A 85 16.64 3.81 23.62
CA GLY A 85 16.56 4.95 24.55
C GLY A 85 15.46 5.99 24.27
N THR A 86 14.60 5.82 23.25
CA THR A 86 13.51 6.77 22.95
C THR A 86 12.12 6.11 22.89
N ARG A 87 11.07 6.93 22.99
CA ARG A 87 9.66 6.52 22.81
C ARG A 87 9.47 5.93 21.41
N LYS A 88 8.60 4.92 21.26
CA LYS A 88 8.23 4.35 19.94
C LYS A 88 7.81 5.50 19.00
N GLN A 89 8.46 5.60 17.85
CA GLN A 89 8.09 6.55 16.80
C GLN A 89 7.51 5.81 15.60
N THR A 90 6.72 6.51 14.80
CA THR A 90 6.15 6.00 13.55
C THR A 90 6.62 6.84 12.38
N LYS A 91 7.02 6.19 11.29
CA LYS A 91 7.29 6.84 10.00
C LYS A 91 6.35 6.29 8.94
N THR A 92 5.76 7.17 8.14
CA THR A 92 4.84 6.80 7.07
C THR A 92 5.43 7.18 5.72
N PHE A 93 5.31 6.27 4.78
CA PHE A 93 5.75 6.42 3.39
C PHE A 93 4.57 6.13 2.48
N GLU A 94 4.52 6.82 1.35
CA GLU A 94 3.41 6.71 0.41
C GLU A 94 3.95 6.68 -1.02
N CYS A 95 3.44 5.73 -1.79
CA CYS A 95 3.55 5.67 -3.24
C CYS A 95 2.19 6.04 -3.82
N THR A 96 2.14 7.05 -4.68
CA THR A 96 0.92 7.51 -5.36
C THR A 96 1.06 7.36 -6.86
N ALA A 97 -0.05 7.23 -7.57
CA ALA A 97 -0.05 7.36 -9.02
C ALA A 97 0.63 8.67 -9.45
N THR A 98 1.74 8.56 -10.16
CA THR A 98 2.44 9.72 -10.70
C THR A 98 1.59 10.33 -11.80
N SER A 99 1.23 11.60 -11.65
CA SER A 99 0.73 12.35 -12.80
C SER A 99 1.92 12.59 -13.72
N ASN A 100 2.07 11.80 -14.78
CA ASN A 100 2.83 12.23 -15.95
C ASN A 100 2.21 13.55 -16.42
N GLY A 101 2.80 14.67 -16.01
CA GLY A 101 2.60 15.94 -16.67
C GLY A 101 3.03 15.76 -18.12
N LYS A 102 2.10 16.04 -19.03
CA LYS A 102 2.41 16.21 -20.45
C LYS A 102 3.51 17.23 -20.65
#